data_AF-A0A959JQ95-F1
#
_entry.id   AF-A0A959JQ95-F1
#
_cell.length_a   1.000
_cell.length_b   1.000
_cell.length_c   1.000
_cell.angle_alpha   90.00
_cell.angle_beta   90.00
_cell.angle_gamma   90.00
#
_symmetry.space_group_name_H-M   'P 1'
#
loop_
_entity.id
_entity.type
_entity.pdbx_description
1 polymer ?
#
loop_
_entity_poly.entity_id
_entity_poly.type
_entity_poly.pdbx_seq_one_letter_code
_entity_poly.pdbx_strand_id
1 'polypeptide(L)'
;MYEKVLLWSFIIFLAAACQFERQFEEVHDMAEYESFQQLSKTHQLNLLRLGEAGQSLDLCLRLTDGKTGQPLKRKGVVVYQANAKGDYLWEIPGDKSTAKLRGQLLTDEEGRIFLKTLLPGDFGSTFNNRTIHLKVEGTNPDQLNLYFRQYANADLQKEIQKAPDKFLINLEQDARSNLIGVQNLVIGKGTQKNIATTTLPSCEWCGCNEAPEDIGYTTTIAPFGEPGTPLELSGTVYLEDGITPASDVIIYAYHTNAKGLYAKKGDETGNGLRHGYLRGWVKTNEQGQYKFRTIKPAPYPTREEPAHIHMTLKAPGYPEYWIQSTLFKGDPLISPEDYDILETNPHIIEFTKGEDGILRGKRDIIISQPKS
;
A
#
# COMPACT_ATOMS: atom_id res chain seq x y z
N MET A 1 1.19 0.92 -69.75
CA MET A 1 0.35 1.86 -68.98
C MET A 1 0.21 1.28 -67.58
N TYR A 2 1.06 1.71 -66.65
CA TYR A 2 1.03 1.29 -65.25
C TYR A 2 0.35 2.42 -64.47
N GLU A 3 -0.87 2.23 -64.00
CA GLU A 3 -1.50 3.13 -63.05
C GLU A 3 -1.12 2.70 -61.63
N LYS A 4 -0.40 3.59 -60.92
CA LYS A 4 -0.14 3.49 -59.49
C LYS A 4 -1.26 4.19 -58.74
N VAL A 5 -2.06 3.44 -57.98
CA VAL A 5 -2.95 4.00 -56.95
C VAL A 5 -2.14 4.20 -55.68
N LEU A 6 -1.93 5.45 -55.27
CA LEU A 6 -1.37 5.78 -53.96
C LEU A 6 -2.51 5.74 -52.91
N LEU A 7 -2.51 4.73 -52.06
CA LEU A 7 -3.31 4.72 -50.83
C LEU A 7 -2.52 5.47 -49.73
N TRP A 8 -3.01 6.62 -49.29
CA TRP A 8 -2.50 7.32 -48.12
C TRP A 8 -3.09 6.68 -46.86
N SER A 9 -2.29 5.92 -46.12
CA SER A 9 -2.66 5.43 -44.80
C SER A 9 -2.49 6.55 -43.76
N PHE A 10 -3.60 7.14 -43.33
CA PHE A 10 -3.63 7.96 -42.11
C PHE A 10 -3.44 7.03 -40.91
N ILE A 11 -2.23 6.99 -40.34
CA ILE A 11 -1.99 6.40 -39.03
C ILE A 11 -2.48 7.42 -38.01
N ILE A 12 -3.66 7.17 -37.45
CA ILE A 12 -4.16 7.87 -36.27
C ILE A 12 -3.25 7.44 -35.12
N PHE A 13 -2.37 8.34 -34.67
CA PHE A 13 -1.71 8.22 -33.38
C PHE A 13 -2.78 8.36 -32.29
N LEU A 14 -3.32 7.23 -31.81
CA LEU A 14 -3.95 7.22 -30.50
C LEU A 14 -2.82 7.37 -29.48
N ALA A 15 -2.69 8.57 -28.92
CA ALA A 15 -1.96 8.76 -27.67
C ALA A 15 -2.72 7.97 -26.58
N ALA A 16 -2.31 6.73 -26.33
CA ALA A 16 -2.71 6.01 -25.14
C ALA A 16 -2.06 6.73 -23.95
N ALA A 17 -2.85 7.60 -23.30
CA ALA A 17 -2.53 8.04 -21.95
C ALA A 17 -2.41 6.78 -21.10
N CYS A 18 -1.18 6.44 -20.72
CA CYS A 18 -0.88 5.32 -19.84
C CYS A 18 -1.48 5.65 -18.47
N GLN A 19 -2.74 5.29 -18.24
CA GLN A 19 -3.31 5.24 -16.92
C GLN A 19 -2.68 4.02 -16.25
N PHE A 20 -1.86 4.26 -15.21
CA PHE A 20 -1.46 3.21 -14.27
C PHE A 20 -2.71 2.42 -13.89
N GLU A 21 -2.75 1.15 -14.26
CA GLU A 21 -3.88 0.28 -13.95
C GLU A 21 -3.85 0.00 -12.44
N ARG A 22 -4.78 0.61 -11.72
CA ARG A 22 -4.88 0.47 -10.27
C ARG A 22 -5.29 -0.96 -9.97
N GLN A 23 -4.56 -1.63 -9.08
CA GLN A 23 -4.86 -3.01 -8.70
C GLN A 23 -5.90 -2.99 -7.59
N PHE A 24 -6.98 -3.74 -7.79
CA PHE A 24 -8.01 -3.99 -6.80
C PHE A 24 -8.01 -5.49 -6.51
N GLU A 25 -8.12 -5.85 -5.24
CA GLU A 25 -8.38 -7.24 -4.86
C GLU A 25 -9.85 -7.56 -5.12
N GLU A 26 -10.16 -8.85 -5.38
CA GLU A 26 -11.55 -9.30 -5.38
C GLU A 26 -12.15 -9.16 -3.97
N VAL A 27 -13.47 -8.99 -3.91
CA VAL A 27 -14.17 -8.87 -2.63
C VAL A 27 -13.93 -10.11 -1.77
N HIS A 28 -13.19 -9.93 -0.68
CA HIS A 28 -12.71 -11.04 0.14
C HIS A 28 -13.81 -11.62 1.05
N ASP A 29 -14.71 -10.77 1.56
CA ASP A 29 -15.83 -11.17 2.41
C ASP A 29 -17.17 -10.67 1.84
N MET A 30 -17.68 -11.46 0.89
CA MET A 30 -19.00 -11.21 0.28
C MET A 30 -20.15 -11.28 1.29
N ALA A 31 -20.01 -12.10 2.35
CA ALA A 31 -21.06 -12.22 3.36
C ALA A 31 -21.14 -10.96 4.25
N GLU A 32 -19.98 -10.40 4.62
CA GLU A 32 -19.94 -9.11 5.31
C GLU A 32 -20.54 -8.02 4.42
N TYR A 33 -20.12 -7.91 3.16
CA TYR A 33 -20.67 -6.93 2.21
C TYR A 33 -22.19 -7.03 2.06
N GLU A 34 -22.73 -8.24 1.85
CA GLU A 34 -24.17 -8.47 1.77
C GLU A 34 -24.90 -8.09 3.07
N SER A 35 -24.29 -8.30 4.24
CA SER A 35 -24.88 -7.90 5.52
C SER A 35 -25.05 -6.38 5.64
N PHE A 36 -24.13 -5.58 5.08
CA PHE A 36 -24.24 -4.12 5.03
C PHE A 36 -25.32 -3.66 4.05
N GLN A 37 -25.48 -4.34 2.91
CA GLN A 37 -26.53 -4.06 1.93
C GLN A 37 -27.95 -4.33 2.47
N GLN A 38 -28.06 -5.18 3.49
CA GLN A 38 -29.33 -5.53 4.16
C GLN A 38 -29.70 -4.61 5.32
N LEU A 39 -28.86 -3.63 5.67
CA LEU A 39 -29.18 -2.66 6.72
C LEU A 39 -30.50 -1.93 6.43
N SER A 40 -31.22 -1.50 7.46
CA SER A 40 -32.44 -0.71 7.23
C SER A 40 -32.10 0.63 6.56
N LYS A 41 -33.07 1.23 5.84
CA LYS A 41 -32.86 2.49 5.10
C LYS A 41 -32.30 3.65 5.95
N THR A 42 -32.55 3.65 7.26
CA THR A 42 -32.03 4.66 8.19
C THR A 42 -30.50 4.61 8.35
N HIS A 43 -29.89 3.46 8.03
CA HIS A 43 -28.46 3.18 8.13
C HIS A 43 -27.80 3.06 6.75
N GLN A 44 -28.55 3.38 5.69
CA GLN A 44 -28.05 3.44 4.32
C GLN A 44 -28.14 4.85 3.77
N LEU A 45 -27.13 5.26 3.01
CA LEU A 45 -27.17 6.51 2.27
C LEU A 45 -26.76 6.27 0.82
N ASN A 46 -27.65 6.63 -0.11
CA ASN A 46 -27.35 6.62 -1.54
C ASN A 46 -27.13 8.05 -2.03
N LEU A 47 -25.88 8.36 -2.37
CA LEU A 47 -25.46 9.65 -2.94
C LEU A 47 -25.44 9.63 -4.47
N LEU A 48 -25.65 8.48 -5.12
CA LEU A 48 -25.74 8.38 -6.57
C LEU A 48 -26.96 9.19 -7.05
N ARG A 49 -26.71 10.27 -7.79
CA ARG A 49 -27.75 11.07 -8.46
C ARG A 49 -27.82 10.65 -9.93
N LEU A 50 -29.03 10.67 -10.50
CA LEU A 50 -29.25 10.38 -11.93
C LEU A 50 -28.38 11.30 -12.80
N GLY A 51 -27.57 10.69 -13.68
CA GLY A 51 -26.72 11.40 -14.64
C GLY A 51 -25.31 11.77 -14.15
N GLU A 52 -24.93 11.45 -12.91
CA GLU A 52 -23.56 11.64 -12.44
C GLU A 52 -22.64 10.54 -13.01
N ALA A 53 -21.65 10.95 -13.80
CA ALA A 53 -20.65 10.04 -14.35
C ALA A 53 -19.52 9.80 -13.35
N GLY A 54 -19.15 8.54 -13.14
CA GLY A 54 -18.05 8.16 -12.26
C GLY A 54 -18.02 6.67 -11.97
N GLN A 55 -16.93 6.22 -11.35
CA GLN A 55 -16.77 4.85 -10.88
C GLN A 55 -17.64 4.66 -9.62
N SER A 56 -18.50 3.64 -9.61
CA SER A 56 -19.33 3.33 -8.44
C SER A 56 -18.47 2.85 -7.27
N LEU A 57 -18.84 3.27 -6.07
CA LEU A 57 -18.19 2.96 -4.81
C LEU A 57 -19.22 2.69 -3.71
N ASP A 58 -19.18 1.48 -3.15
CA ASP A 58 -19.93 1.10 -1.97
C ASP A 58 -19.00 1.09 -0.75
N LEU A 59 -19.38 1.74 0.36
CA LEU A 59 -18.61 1.75 1.60
C LEU A 59 -19.39 1.09 2.74
N CYS A 60 -18.77 0.07 3.33
CA CYS A 60 -19.26 -0.67 4.50
C CYS A 60 -18.44 -0.23 5.71
N LEU A 61 -18.98 0.72 6.48
CA LEU A 61 -18.24 1.37 7.57
C LEU A 61 -18.81 0.98 8.92
N ARG A 62 -17.96 0.56 9.84
CA ARG A 62 -18.30 0.38 11.25
C ARG A 62 -17.62 1.47 12.07
N LEU A 63 -18.36 2.20 12.88
CA LEU A 63 -17.84 3.30 13.70
C LEU A 63 -17.76 2.84 15.15
N THR A 64 -16.57 2.91 15.73
CA THR A 64 -16.28 2.44 17.09
C THR A 64 -15.65 3.57 17.91
N ASP A 65 -16.08 3.71 19.16
CA ASP A 65 -15.48 4.66 20.10
C ASP A 65 -14.12 4.14 20.56
N GLY A 66 -13.06 4.92 20.32
CA GLY A 66 -11.68 4.53 20.58
C GLY A 66 -11.30 4.49 22.06
N LYS A 67 -12.11 5.07 22.96
CA LYS A 67 -11.90 5.02 24.41
C LYS A 67 -12.52 3.78 25.02
N THR A 68 -13.73 3.45 24.58
CA THR A 68 -14.54 2.36 25.17
C THR A 68 -14.45 1.06 24.37
N GLY A 69 -14.01 1.12 23.11
CA GLY A 69 -14.06 0.00 22.16
C GLY A 69 -15.48 -0.38 21.75
N GLN A 70 -16.50 0.37 22.17
CA GLN A 70 -17.90 0.07 21.90
C GLN A 70 -18.34 0.66 20.57
N PRO A 71 -19.30 0.03 19.87
CA PRO A 71 -19.91 0.63 18.70
C PRO A 71 -20.53 2.00 19.02
N LEU A 72 -20.35 2.95 18.11
CA LEU A 72 -21.00 4.26 18.18
C LEU A 72 -22.44 4.12 17.70
N LYS A 73 -23.33 3.73 18.61
CA LYS A 73 -24.73 3.41 18.29
C LYS A 73 -25.55 4.67 18.04
N ARG A 74 -26.44 4.63 17.03
CA ARG A 74 -27.45 5.67 16.74
C ARG A 74 -26.89 7.09 16.65
N LYS A 75 -25.66 7.25 16.16
CA LYS A 75 -25.03 8.55 15.96
C LYS A 75 -25.42 9.15 14.63
N GLY A 76 -25.71 10.45 14.61
CA GLY A 76 -25.82 11.23 13.39
C GLY A 76 -24.51 11.24 12.62
N VAL A 77 -24.55 10.82 11.35
CA VAL A 77 -23.42 10.90 10.42
C VAL A 77 -23.83 11.75 9.24
N VAL A 78 -23.12 12.86 9.01
CA VAL A 78 -23.23 13.66 7.79
C VAL A 78 -22.10 13.25 6.86
N VAL A 79 -22.42 12.96 5.61
CA VAL A 79 -21.45 12.59 4.58
C VAL A 79 -21.46 13.63 3.49
N TYR A 80 -20.28 14.07 3.04
CA TYR A 80 -20.15 14.93 1.87
C TYR A 80 -18.85 14.66 1.11
N GLN A 81 -18.87 14.88 -0.20
CA GLN A 81 -17.72 14.64 -1.07
C GLN A 81 -17.76 15.48 -2.35
N ALA A 82 -16.65 15.46 -3.08
CA ALA A 82 -16.58 15.92 -4.46
C ALA A 82 -17.19 14.90 -5.44
N ASN A 83 -17.52 15.36 -6.65
CA ASN A 83 -17.82 14.49 -7.78
C ASN A 83 -16.55 13.80 -8.33
N ALA A 84 -16.69 12.97 -9.37
CA ALA A 84 -15.58 12.23 -9.97
C ALA A 84 -14.46 13.11 -10.60
N LYS A 85 -14.72 14.41 -10.81
CA LYS A 85 -13.75 15.39 -11.29
C LYS A 85 -13.04 16.16 -10.17
N GLY A 86 -13.45 15.97 -8.92
CA GLY A 86 -12.92 16.71 -7.78
C GLY A 86 -13.71 17.99 -7.45
N ASP A 87 -14.83 18.25 -8.12
CA ASP A 87 -15.66 19.41 -7.86
C ASP A 87 -16.74 19.08 -6.81
N TYR A 88 -16.75 19.83 -5.71
CA TYR A 88 -17.79 19.71 -4.68
C TYR A 88 -19.11 20.37 -5.09
N LEU A 89 -19.07 21.27 -6.08
CA LEU A 89 -20.22 21.99 -6.61
C LEU A 89 -21.10 22.57 -5.48
N TRP A 90 -20.48 23.35 -4.59
CA TRP A 90 -21.14 23.96 -3.43
C TRP A 90 -22.34 24.78 -3.88
N GLU A 91 -23.48 24.62 -3.19
CA GLU A 91 -24.63 25.50 -3.38
C GLU A 91 -24.30 26.93 -2.93
N ILE A 92 -23.50 27.05 -1.86
CA ILE A 92 -22.95 28.31 -1.37
C ILE A 92 -21.41 28.25 -1.47
N PRO A 93 -20.77 29.08 -2.30
CA PRO A 93 -19.31 29.07 -2.46
C PRO A 93 -18.57 29.22 -1.13
N GLY A 94 -17.71 28.27 -0.82
CA GLY A 94 -16.89 28.27 0.41
C GLY A 94 -17.53 27.62 1.63
N ASP A 95 -18.85 27.33 1.61
CA ASP A 95 -19.51 26.57 2.67
C ASP A 95 -19.49 25.07 2.37
N LYS A 96 -18.60 24.37 3.06
CA LYS A 96 -18.38 22.92 2.91
C LYS A 96 -19.63 22.08 3.24
N SER A 97 -20.56 22.61 4.02
CA SER A 97 -21.81 21.91 4.35
C SER A 97 -22.79 21.85 3.17
N THR A 98 -22.54 22.62 2.11
CA THR A 98 -23.45 22.77 0.96
C THR A 98 -23.01 21.99 -0.29
N ALA A 99 -22.12 21.01 -0.15
CA ALA A 99 -21.66 20.17 -1.27
C ALA A 99 -22.85 19.54 -2.00
N LYS A 100 -22.77 19.40 -3.32
CA LYS A 100 -23.84 18.76 -4.11
C LYS A 100 -24.04 17.29 -3.71
N LEU A 101 -22.95 16.56 -3.54
CA LEU A 101 -22.97 15.17 -3.08
C LEU A 101 -22.85 15.15 -1.56
N ARG A 102 -24.00 15.30 -0.89
CA ARG A 102 -24.14 15.26 0.57
C ARG A 102 -25.38 14.47 1.00
N GLY A 103 -25.34 13.99 2.24
CA GLY A 103 -26.48 13.37 2.89
C GLY A 103 -26.21 13.06 4.35
N GLN A 104 -27.19 12.49 5.03
CA GLN A 104 -27.08 12.11 6.43
C GLN A 104 -27.78 10.78 6.69
N LEU A 105 -27.29 10.06 7.68
CA LEU A 105 -27.81 8.78 8.14
C LEU A 105 -27.46 8.56 9.61
N LEU A 106 -27.98 7.48 10.21
CA LEU A 106 -27.61 7.07 11.55
C LEU A 106 -26.78 5.79 11.49
N THR A 107 -25.84 5.62 12.41
CA THR A 107 -25.27 4.29 12.68
C THR A 107 -26.34 3.36 13.29
N ASP A 108 -26.23 2.04 13.05
CA ASP A 108 -27.08 1.03 13.68
C ASP A 108 -26.63 0.69 15.12
N GLU A 109 -27.18 -0.38 15.70
CA GLU A 109 -26.82 -0.84 17.05
C GLU A 109 -25.40 -1.41 17.15
N GLU A 110 -24.81 -1.77 16.01
CA GLU A 110 -23.46 -2.27 15.87
C GLU A 110 -22.49 -1.22 15.30
N GLY A 111 -22.93 0.05 15.22
CA GLY A 111 -22.13 1.17 14.73
C GLY A 111 -21.97 1.20 13.20
N ARG A 112 -22.71 0.39 12.46
CA ARG A 112 -22.57 0.23 11.01
C ARG A 112 -23.35 1.28 10.24
N ILE A 113 -22.80 1.67 9.10
CA ILE A 113 -23.46 2.41 8.03
C ILE A 113 -23.06 1.85 6.68
N PHE A 114 -23.94 1.99 5.69
CA PHE A 114 -23.68 1.59 4.32
C PHE A 114 -23.89 2.78 3.36
N LEU A 115 -22.85 3.12 2.59
CA LEU A 115 -22.88 4.25 1.67
C LEU A 115 -22.76 3.74 0.23
N LYS A 116 -23.69 4.14 -0.64
CA LYS A 116 -23.56 4.01 -2.09
C LYS A 116 -23.23 5.37 -2.69
N THR A 117 -22.11 5.47 -3.39
CA THR A 117 -21.61 6.74 -3.91
C THR A 117 -20.72 6.53 -5.14
N LEU A 118 -20.10 7.60 -5.62
CA LEU A 118 -19.07 7.57 -6.64
C LEU A 118 -17.70 7.76 -5.98
N LEU A 119 -16.67 7.14 -6.55
CA LEU A 119 -15.29 7.48 -6.22
C LEU A 119 -15.04 8.96 -6.56
N PRO A 120 -14.66 9.81 -5.59
CA PRO A 120 -14.40 11.22 -5.85
C PRO A 120 -13.14 11.40 -6.72
N GLY A 121 -13.07 12.52 -7.43
CA GLY A 121 -11.87 12.99 -8.11
C GLY A 121 -10.87 13.61 -7.14
N ASP A 122 -9.66 13.85 -7.63
CA ASP A 122 -8.63 14.59 -6.89
C ASP A 122 -9.08 16.05 -6.74
N PHE A 123 -8.90 16.63 -5.56
CA PHE A 123 -9.31 18.00 -5.26
C PHE A 123 -8.16 19.00 -5.46
N GLY A 124 -8.42 20.09 -6.19
CA GLY A 124 -7.45 21.15 -6.44
C GLY A 124 -6.35 20.73 -7.43
N SER A 125 -5.15 21.30 -7.29
CA SER A 125 -3.99 20.98 -8.11
C SER A 125 -3.13 19.83 -7.55
N THR A 126 -3.50 19.29 -6.39
CA THR A 126 -2.81 18.18 -5.74
C THR A 126 -3.37 16.84 -6.21
N PHE A 127 -2.49 15.97 -6.71
CA PHE A 127 -2.85 14.61 -7.11
C PHE A 127 -2.89 13.67 -5.89
N ASN A 128 -3.62 12.56 -6.00
CA ASN A 128 -3.67 11.47 -5.02
C ASN A 128 -4.37 11.80 -3.69
N ASN A 129 -5.34 12.72 -3.70
CA ASN A 129 -5.98 13.23 -2.47
C ASN A 129 -7.50 13.01 -2.43
N ARG A 130 -8.00 12.03 -3.19
CA ARG A 130 -9.43 11.66 -3.24
C ARG A 130 -9.94 11.40 -1.84
N THR A 131 -10.94 12.16 -1.43
CA THR A 131 -11.42 12.17 -0.05
C THR A 131 -12.95 12.16 0.02
N ILE A 132 -13.50 11.37 0.94
CA ILE A 132 -14.89 11.49 1.41
C ILE A 132 -14.87 11.97 2.86
N HIS A 133 -15.73 12.93 3.20
CA HIS A 133 -15.78 13.51 4.53
C HIS A 133 -16.99 13.01 5.30
N LEU A 134 -16.75 12.64 6.56
CA LEU A 134 -17.77 12.27 7.52
C LEU A 134 -17.76 13.28 8.66
N LYS A 135 -18.93 13.67 9.15
CA LYS A 135 -19.08 14.37 10.43
C LYS A 135 -19.96 13.52 11.35
N VAL A 136 -19.41 13.07 12.48
CA VAL A 136 -20.03 12.13 13.40
C VAL A 136 -20.39 12.84 14.70
N GLU A 137 -21.68 12.85 15.01
CA GLU A 137 -22.23 13.55 16.16
C GLU A 137 -21.68 13.04 17.50
N GLY A 138 -21.24 13.98 18.35
CA GLY A 138 -20.83 13.67 19.72
C GLY A 138 -19.53 12.86 19.80
N THR A 139 -18.66 12.96 18.81
CA THR A 139 -17.32 12.36 18.80
C THR A 139 -16.23 13.43 18.78
N ASN A 140 -14.98 13.04 19.07
CA ASN A 140 -13.82 13.91 18.94
C ASN A 140 -12.62 13.08 18.41
N PRO A 141 -12.09 13.36 17.21
CA PRO A 141 -12.55 14.41 16.28
C PRO A 141 -13.97 14.13 15.77
N ASP A 142 -14.75 15.19 15.55
CA ASP A 142 -16.11 15.09 15.02
C ASP A 142 -16.15 15.02 13.49
N GLN A 143 -15.11 15.53 12.82
CA GLN A 143 -14.91 15.41 11.39
C GLN A 143 -13.83 14.37 11.07
N LEU A 144 -14.11 13.51 10.10
CA LEU A 144 -13.22 12.46 9.60
C LEU A 144 -13.04 12.57 8.09
N ASN A 145 -11.88 12.14 7.60
CA ASN A 145 -11.50 12.16 6.20
C ASN A 145 -11.13 10.75 5.76
N LEU A 146 -11.88 10.20 4.80
CA LEU A 146 -11.66 8.88 4.24
C LEU A 146 -10.88 9.00 2.93
N TYR A 147 -9.67 8.46 2.92
CA TYR A 147 -8.80 8.35 1.75
C TYR A 147 -8.78 6.91 1.26
N PHE A 148 -8.33 6.71 0.02
CA PHE A 148 -8.32 5.40 -0.61
C PHE A 148 -6.89 4.97 -0.93
N ARG A 149 -6.49 3.77 -0.48
CA ARG A 149 -5.13 3.25 -0.59
C ARG A 149 -4.61 3.24 -2.02
N GLN A 150 -5.43 2.80 -2.97
CA GLN A 150 -5.15 2.76 -4.41
C GLN A 150 -4.97 4.15 -5.05
N TYR A 151 -5.26 5.21 -4.29
CA TYR A 151 -5.27 6.58 -4.74
C TYR A 151 -4.45 7.52 -3.85
N ALA A 152 -3.75 7.02 -2.83
CA ALA A 152 -2.90 7.81 -1.94
C ALA A 152 -1.43 7.41 -2.12
N ASN A 153 -0.54 8.38 -2.32
CA ASN A 153 0.90 8.10 -2.39
C ASN A 153 1.48 7.80 -0.99
N ALA A 154 2.72 7.32 -0.95
CA ALA A 154 3.36 6.90 0.30
C ALA A 154 3.40 8.01 1.36
N ASP A 155 3.67 9.25 0.97
CA ASP A 155 3.74 10.39 1.89
C ASP A 155 2.39 10.72 2.50
N LEU A 156 1.33 10.76 1.69
CA LEU A 156 -0.03 10.97 2.18
C LEU A 156 -0.45 9.81 3.09
N GLN A 157 -0.09 8.56 2.76
CA GLN A 157 -0.37 7.42 3.62
C GLN A 157 0.33 7.55 4.99
N LYS A 158 1.60 7.99 5.02
CA LYS A 158 2.34 8.28 6.26
C LYS A 158 1.68 9.41 7.07
N GLU A 159 1.20 10.45 6.40
CA GLU A 159 0.47 11.55 7.04
C GLU A 159 -0.85 11.06 7.67
N ILE A 160 -1.62 10.28 6.92
CA ILE A 160 -2.91 9.71 7.37
C ILE A 160 -2.72 8.87 8.63
N GLN A 161 -1.70 8.01 8.68
CA GLN A 161 -1.43 7.14 9.85
C GLN A 161 -1.15 7.92 11.14
N LYS A 162 -0.65 9.17 11.02
CA LYS A 162 -0.34 10.03 12.17
C LYS A 162 -1.53 10.88 12.60
N ALA A 163 -2.57 11.00 11.77
CA ALA A 163 -3.68 11.90 11.99
C ALA A 163 -4.89 11.17 12.65
N PRO A 164 -5.45 11.69 13.76
CA PRO A 164 -6.57 11.05 14.47
C PRO A 164 -7.88 11.07 13.68
N ASP A 165 -7.99 11.98 12.70
CA ASP A 165 -9.18 12.27 11.89
C ASP A 165 -9.10 11.74 10.46
N LYS A 166 -8.01 11.05 10.07
CA LYS A 166 -7.84 10.53 8.71
C LYS A 166 -7.81 9.00 8.72
N PHE A 167 -8.47 8.40 7.73
CA PHE A 167 -8.55 6.95 7.57
C PHE A 167 -8.17 6.57 6.15
N LEU A 168 -7.41 5.48 6.02
CA LEU A 168 -7.00 4.94 4.73
C LEU A 168 -7.79 3.65 4.46
N ILE A 169 -8.73 3.70 3.53
CA ILE A 169 -9.60 2.59 3.14
C ILE A 169 -8.93 1.82 2.00
N ASN A 170 -8.84 0.50 2.14
CA ASN A 170 -8.50 -0.37 1.02
C ASN A 170 -9.75 -0.60 0.16
N LEU A 171 -9.63 -0.42 -1.16
CA LEU A 171 -10.71 -0.71 -2.09
C LEU A 171 -10.53 -2.09 -2.74
N GLU A 172 -11.59 -2.86 -2.68
CA GLU A 172 -11.79 -4.10 -3.42
C GLU A 172 -12.72 -3.85 -4.60
N GLN A 173 -12.84 -4.84 -5.48
CA GLN A 173 -13.67 -4.75 -6.66
C GLN A 173 -14.52 -6.01 -6.85
N ASP A 174 -15.83 -5.82 -7.11
CA ASP A 174 -16.71 -6.94 -7.46
C ASP A 174 -16.56 -7.35 -8.93
N ALA A 175 -17.17 -8.49 -9.29
CA ALA A 175 -17.16 -9.02 -10.67
C ALA A 175 -17.79 -8.07 -11.72
N ARG A 176 -18.49 -7.01 -11.30
CA ARG A 176 -19.09 -5.97 -12.15
C ARG A 176 -18.26 -4.68 -12.14
N SER A 177 -17.04 -4.74 -11.62
CA SER A 177 -16.13 -3.62 -11.51
C SER A 177 -16.58 -2.53 -10.53
N ASN A 178 -17.54 -2.79 -9.63
CA ASN A 178 -17.91 -1.85 -8.57
C ASN A 178 -16.83 -1.84 -7.49
N LEU A 179 -16.44 -0.66 -7.03
CA LEU A 179 -15.48 -0.54 -5.93
C LEU A 179 -16.21 -0.73 -4.60
N ILE A 180 -15.58 -1.45 -3.69
CA ILE A 180 -16.12 -1.74 -2.35
C ILE A 180 -15.02 -1.42 -1.33
N GLY A 181 -15.35 -0.66 -0.30
CA GLY A 181 -14.45 -0.43 0.84
C GLY A 181 -15.09 -0.89 2.12
N VAL A 182 -14.47 -1.85 2.82
CA VAL A 182 -14.91 -2.33 4.13
C VAL A 182 -13.93 -1.84 5.18
N GLN A 183 -14.40 -1.11 6.20
CA GLN A 183 -13.50 -0.53 7.19
C GLN A 183 -14.17 -0.33 8.56
N ASN A 184 -13.45 -0.70 9.63
CA ASN A 184 -13.75 -0.25 10.99
C ASN A 184 -13.00 1.07 11.28
N LEU A 185 -13.75 2.12 11.62
CA LEU A 185 -13.28 3.46 11.95
C LEU A 185 -13.26 3.63 13.47
N VAL A 186 -12.07 3.61 14.07
CA VAL A 186 -11.90 3.80 15.51
C VAL A 186 -11.68 5.28 15.82
N ILE A 187 -12.67 5.93 16.43
CA ILE A 187 -12.69 7.40 16.61
C ILE A 187 -12.22 7.78 18.01
N GLY A 188 -11.25 8.70 18.12
CA GLY A 188 -10.82 9.26 19.41
C GLY A 188 -9.70 8.52 20.14
N LYS A 189 -9.07 7.52 19.49
CA LYS A 189 -7.76 6.98 19.90
C LYS A 189 -6.68 7.84 19.21
N GLY A 190 -5.69 8.36 19.95
CA GLY A 190 -4.66 9.30 19.46
C GLY A 190 -4.15 9.04 18.04
N THR A 191 -3.10 8.24 17.85
CA THR A 191 -2.68 7.79 16.51
C THR A 191 -3.54 6.61 16.06
N GLN A 192 -3.99 6.64 14.80
CA GLN A 192 -4.72 5.54 14.16
C GLN A 192 -3.78 4.33 13.96
N LYS A 193 -3.59 3.52 15.00
CA LYS A 193 -3.17 2.13 14.79
C LYS A 193 -4.40 1.40 14.28
N ASN A 194 -4.44 1.13 12.98
CA ASN A 194 -5.41 0.21 12.38
C ASN A 194 -5.43 -1.07 13.22
N ILE A 195 -6.45 -1.22 14.06
CA ILE A 195 -6.72 -2.48 14.74
C ILE A 195 -7.40 -3.33 13.67
N ALA A 196 -6.59 -4.08 12.92
CA ALA A 196 -7.08 -5.16 12.12
C ALA A 196 -7.67 -6.20 13.09
N THR A 197 -8.99 -6.22 13.23
CA THR A 197 -9.68 -7.34 13.88
C THR A 197 -9.63 -8.55 12.95
N THR A 198 -8.74 -9.49 13.31
CA THR A 198 -8.83 -10.94 13.09
C THR A 198 -8.84 -11.47 11.65
N THR A 199 -7.71 -11.30 10.99
CA THR A 199 -6.76 -12.37 10.61
C THR A 199 -5.40 -11.68 10.45
N LEU A 200 -4.29 -12.35 10.77
CA LEU A 200 -2.96 -11.80 10.49
C LEU A 200 -2.94 -11.35 9.02
N PRO A 201 -2.50 -10.12 8.70
CA PRO A 201 -2.64 -9.60 7.35
C PRO A 201 -1.93 -10.55 6.38
N SER A 202 -2.62 -10.95 5.30
CA SER A 202 -1.93 -11.36 4.10
C SER A 202 -1.02 -10.20 3.74
N CYS A 203 0.29 -10.42 3.86
CA CYS A 203 1.23 -9.44 3.40
C CYS A 203 1.19 -9.50 1.86
N GLU A 204 0.39 -8.62 1.25
CA GLU A 204 0.04 -8.65 -0.17
C GLU A 204 1.27 -8.57 -1.11
N TRP A 205 2.38 -7.99 -0.62
CA TRP A 205 3.65 -7.82 -1.33
C TRP A 205 4.77 -8.73 -0.78
N CYS A 206 4.41 -9.66 0.11
CA CYS A 206 5.36 -10.54 0.76
C CYS A 206 5.62 -11.80 -0.06
N GLY A 207 6.89 -12.12 -0.27
CA GLY A 207 7.28 -13.28 -1.06
C GLY A 207 7.74 -14.49 -0.25
N CYS A 208 8.01 -14.42 1.06
CA CYS A 208 8.58 -15.55 1.80
C CYS A 208 7.69 -16.80 1.78
N ASN A 209 6.37 -16.64 1.68
CA ASN A 209 5.44 -17.77 1.50
C ASN A 209 5.56 -18.48 0.14
N GLU A 210 6.19 -17.86 -0.87
CA GLU A 210 6.48 -18.45 -2.18
C GLU A 210 7.88 -19.07 -2.27
N ALA A 211 8.62 -19.11 -1.15
CA ALA A 211 9.97 -19.65 -1.14
C ALA A 211 10.00 -21.12 -1.59
N PRO A 212 10.92 -21.51 -2.48
CA PRO A 212 11.17 -22.92 -2.78
C PRO A 212 11.58 -23.70 -1.52
N GLU A 213 11.34 -25.01 -1.50
CA GLU A 213 11.67 -25.88 -0.35
C GLU A 213 13.18 -25.90 -0.05
N ASP A 214 14.02 -25.93 -1.09
CA ASP A 214 15.47 -26.03 -0.99
C ASP A 214 16.16 -24.66 -1.17
N ILE A 215 16.05 -23.80 -0.17
CA ILE A 215 16.79 -22.52 -0.12
C ILE A 215 17.87 -22.53 0.95
N GLY A 216 19.06 -22.07 0.57
CA GLY A 216 20.20 -21.91 1.47
C GLY A 216 20.31 -20.50 2.05
N TYR A 217 21.30 -20.30 2.91
CA TYR A 217 21.61 -18.97 3.46
C TYR A 217 22.26 -18.03 2.43
N THR A 218 22.55 -18.51 1.22
CA THR A 218 23.10 -17.71 0.12
C THR A 218 22.30 -17.95 -1.15
N THR A 219 21.98 -16.87 -1.87
CA THR A 219 21.38 -16.95 -3.22
C THR A 219 21.95 -15.90 -4.16
N THR A 220 21.76 -16.10 -5.46
CA THR A 220 22.09 -15.13 -6.50
C THR A 220 20.80 -14.66 -7.17
N ILE A 221 20.42 -13.41 -6.94
CA ILE A 221 19.22 -12.77 -7.50
C ILE A 221 19.48 -12.35 -8.95
N ALA A 222 20.56 -11.60 -9.19
CA ALA A 222 20.89 -11.13 -10.53
C ALA A 222 21.60 -12.24 -11.31
N PRO A 223 21.06 -12.70 -12.45
CA PRO A 223 21.73 -13.70 -13.28
C PRO A 223 23.06 -13.17 -13.83
N PHE A 224 23.93 -14.08 -14.28
CA PHE A 224 25.18 -13.69 -14.93
C PHE A 224 24.91 -12.79 -16.14
N GLY A 225 25.63 -11.67 -16.22
CA GLY A 225 25.46 -10.68 -17.29
C GLY A 225 24.36 -9.66 -17.06
N GLU A 226 23.65 -9.68 -15.92
CA GLU A 226 22.69 -8.63 -15.57
C GLU A 226 23.36 -7.24 -15.58
N PRO A 227 22.85 -6.26 -16.36
CA PRO A 227 23.43 -4.94 -16.41
C PRO A 227 23.34 -4.21 -15.07
N GLY A 228 24.49 -3.86 -14.50
CA GLY A 228 24.56 -3.10 -13.26
C GLY A 228 25.91 -3.24 -12.57
N THR A 229 26.07 -2.56 -11.43
CA THR A 229 27.26 -2.76 -10.58
C THR A 229 27.02 -3.98 -9.69
N PRO A 230 27.85 -5.03 -9.73
CA PRO A 230 27.68 -6.20 -8.88
C PRO A 230 27.73 -5.85 -7.38
N LEU A 231 26.92 -6.55 -6.60
CA LEU A 231 26.70 -6.28 -5.19
C LEU A 231 26.50 -7.58 -4.39
N GLU A 232 27.09 -7.64 -3.20
CA GLU A 232 26.80 -8.62 -2.16
C GLU A 232 26.24 -7.91 -0.92
N LEU A 233 25.02 -8.27 -0.53
CA LEU A 233 24.41 -7.89 0.75
C LEU A 233 24.42 -9.12 1.65
N SER A 234 24.96 -8.98 2.85
CA SER A 234 25.00 -10.06 3.83
C SER A 234 24.72 -9.56 5.25
N GLY A 235 24.46 -10.47 6.17
CA GLY A 235 24.27 -10.12 7.57
C GLY A 235 23.93 -11.30 8.43
N THR A 236 23.67 -11.02 9.70
CA THR A 236 23.16 -11.98 10.68
C THR A 236 21.80 -11.51 11.18
N VAL A 237 20.82 -12.42 11.17
CA VAL A 237 19.54 -12.24 11.84
C VAL A 237 19.67 -12.70 13.29
N TYR A 238 19.18 -11.90 14.21
CA TYR A 238 19.12 -12.16 15.64
C TYR A 238 17.68 -12.25 16.12
N LEU A 239 17.44 -12.98 17.20
CA LEU A 239 16.18 -12.97 17.94
C LEU A 239 15.96 -11.59 18.60
N GLU A 240 14.79 -11.42 19.24
CA GLU A 240 14.36 -10.16 19.88
C GLU A 240 15.35 -9.62 20.94
N ASP A 241 16.25 -10.47 21.47
CA ASP A 241 17.29 -10.08 22.42
C ASP A 241 18.46 -9.31 21.77
N GLY A 242 18.53 -9.30 20.43
CA GLY A 242 19.57 -8.63 19.65
C GLY A 242 20.95 -9.29 19.69
N ILE A 243 21.08 -10.47 20.30
CA ILE A 243 22.38 -11.14 20.52
C ILE A 243 22.35 -12.60 20.05
N THR A 244 21.24 -13.30 20.24
CA THR A 244 21.12 -14.72 19.87
C THR A 244 20.82 -14.84 18.37
N PRO A 245 21.66 -15.53 17.57
CA PRO A 245 21.39 -15.71 16.15
C PRO A 245 20.09 -16.50 15.89
N ALA A 246 19.32 -16.08 14.89
CA ALA A 246 18.04 -16.69 14.53
C ALA A 246 18.20 -17.59 13.29
N SER A 247 18.08 -18.91 13.49
CA SER A 247 18.07 -19.88 12.41
C SER A 247 16.70 -20.00 11.74
N ASP A 248 16.69 -20.56 10.52
CA ASP A 248 15.47 -20.90 9.78
C ASP A 248 14.53 -19.70 9.47
N VAL A 249 15.08 -18.50 9.46
CA VAL A 249 14.37 -17.28 9.02
C VAL A 249 14.42 -17.22 7.50
N ILE A 250 13.26 -17.23 6.86
CA ILE A 250 13.16 -16.99 5.43
C ILE A 250 13.19 -15.48 5.21
N ILE A 251 14.06 -15.04 4.31
CA ILE A 251 14.17 -13.66 3.88
C ILE A 251 13.90 -13.63 2.37
N TYR A 252 12.93 -12.85 1.97
CA TYR A 252 12.65 -12.56 0.57
C TYR A 252 13.15 -11.16 0.24
N ALA A 253 13.95 -11.03 -0.81
CA ALA A 253 14.47 -9.75 -1.27
C ALA A 253 14.15 -9.53 -2.75
N TYR A 254 13.82 -8.30 -3.11
CA TYR A 254 13.55 -7.90 -4.49
C TYR A 254 13.89 -6.42 -4.72
N HIS A 255 14.21 -6.06 -5.97
CA HIS A 255 14.58 -4.68 -6.32
C HIS A 255 14.46 -4.42 -7.83
N THR A 256 14.63 -3.15 -8.20
CA THR A 256 14.68 -2.70 -9.60
C THR A 256 16.00 -3.05 -10.28
N ASN A 257 16.03 -3.06 -11.61
CA ASN A 257 17.28 -3.15 -12.36
C ASN A 257 18.07 -1.83 -12.32
N ALA A 258 19.22 -1.78 -13.01
CA ALA A 258 20.05 -0.58 -13.13
C ALA A 258 19.38 0.61 -13.87
N LYS A 259 18.14 0.46 -14.34
CA LYS A 259 17.31 1.52 -14.93
C LYS A 259 16.14 1.95 -14.04
N GLY A 260 16.02 1.37 -12.84
CA GLY A 260 14.96 1.72 -11.89
C GLY A 260 13.63 1.02 -12.18
N LEU A 261 13.63 -0.06 -12.96
CA LEU A 261 12.42 -0.80 -13.35
C LEU A 261 12.41 -2.21 -12.75
N TYR A 262 11.24 -2.67 -12.30
CA TYR A 262 10.99 -4.09 -12.04
C TYR A 262 10.90 -4.83 -13.37
N ALA A 263 12.06 -5.27 -13.86
CA ALA A 263 12.15 -5.92 -15.16
C ALA A 263 11.51 -7.30 -15.11
N LYS A 264 10.78 -7.64 -16.18
CA LYS A 264 10.07 -8.90 -16.36
C LYS A 264 10.62 -9.66 -17.55
N LYS A 265 10.59 -10.99 -17.47
CA LYS A 265 10.88 -11.96 -18.54
C LYS A 265 9.60 -12.45 -19.21
N GLY A 266 8.44 -12.27 -18.57
CA GLY A 266 7.12 -12.58 -19.10
C GLY A 266 6.59 -13.96 -18.68
N ASP A 267 7.38 -14.74 -17.96
CA ASP A 267 7.05 -16.06 -17.41
C ASP A 267 6.90 -16.04 -15.88
N GLU A 268 6.92 -14.86 -15.26
CA GLU A 268 6.77 -14.74 -13.81
C GLU A 268 5.40 -15.20 -13.31
N THR A 269 5.39 -15.83 -12.13
CA THR A 269 4.20 -16.22 -11.38
C THR A 269 4.24 -15.65 -9.97
N GLY A 270 3.09 -15.65 -9.27
CA GLY A 270 2.96 -15.10 -7.93
C GLY A 270 3.42 -13.65 -7.86
N ASN A 271 4.17 -13.30 -6.82
CA ASN A 271 4.73 -11.96 -6.63
C ASN A 271 5.74 -11.55 -7.70
N GLY A 272 6.25 -12.48 -8.51
CA GLY A 272 7.09 -12.13 -9.67
C GLY A 272 6.35 -11.27 -10.69
N LEU A 273 5.02 -11.38 -10.77
CA LEU A 273 4.19 -10.51 -11.61
C LEU A 273 4.30 -9.04 -11.21
N ARG A 274 4.67 -8.74 -9.96
CA ARG A 274 4.82 -7.38 -9.44
C ARG A 274 6.29 -7.00 -9.29
N HIS A 275 7.10 -7.90 -8.72
CA HIS A 275 8.50 -7.64 -8.35
C HIS A 275 9.49 -7.95 -9.48
N GLY A 276 9.03 -8.52 -10.60
CA GLY A 276 9.88 -8.92 -11.70
C GLY A 276 10.80 -10.10 -11.36
N TYR A 277 11.83 -10.29 -12.17
CA TYR A 277 12.76 -11.42 -12.01
C TYR A 277 13.93 -11.14 -11.04
N LEU A 278 14.20 -9.88 -10.70
CA LEU A 278 15.25 -9.51 -9.74
C LEU A 278 14.74 -9.64 -8.31
N ARG A 279 14.43 -10.90 -7.96
CA ARG A 279 13.95 -11.33 -6.65
C ARG A 279 14.58 -12.67 -6.24
N GLY A 280 14.61 -12.95 -4.95
CA GLY A 280 15.06 -14.25 -4.46
C GLY A 280 14.87 -14.43 -2.96
N TRP A 281 15.15 -15.65 -2.52
CA TRP A 281 14.98 -16.07 -1.13
C TRP A 281 16.27 -16.64 -0.57
N VAL A 282 16.45 -16.47 0.73
CA VAL A 282 17.43 -17.20 1.54
C VAL A 282 16.77 -17.66 2.82
N LYS A 283 17.28 -18.76 3.39
CA LYS A 283 16.93 -19.21 4.73
C LYS A 283 18.16 -19.16 5.62
N THR A 284 18.08 -18.49 6.76
CA THR A 284 19.24 -18.32 7.64
C THR A 284 19.76 -19.66 8.17
N ASN A 285 21.09 -19.78 8.29
CA ASN A 285 21.73 -20.94 8.89
C ASN A 285 21.67 -20.89 10.44
N GLU A 286 22.27 -21.89 11.10
CA GLU A 286 22.35 -21.97 12.57
C GLU A 286 23.03 -20.75 13.23
N GLN A 287 23.87 -20.02 12.48
CA GLN A 287 24.52 -18.79 12.92
C GLN A 287 23.75 -17.54 12.52
N GLY A 288 22.49 -17.67 12.09
CA GLY A 288 21.62 -16.59 11.66
C GLY A 288 22.05 -15.90 10.36
N GLN A 289 23.02 -16.44 9.63
CA GLN A 289 23.64 -15.73 8.51
C GLN A 289 22.75 -15.75 7.27
N TYR A 290 22.85 -14.71 6.45
CA TYR A 290 22.25 -14.67 5.12
C TYR A 290 23.14 -13.90 4.12
N LYS A 291 22.97 -14.16 2.81
CA LYS A 291 23.69 -13.49 1.73
C LYS A 291 22.92 -13.48 0.41
N PHE A 292 22.77 -12.30 -0.17
CA PHE A 292 22.26 -12.09 -1.52
C PHE A 292 23.39 -11.59 -2.43
N ARG A 293 23.55 -12.22 -3.59
CA ARG A 293 24.37 -11.69 -4.70
C ARG A 293 23.45 -11.10 -5.75
N THR A 294 23.68 -9.84 -6.11
CA THR A 294 22.83 -9.13 -7.05
C THR A 294 23.59 -7.97 -7.71
N ILE A 295 22.87 -6.99 -8.25
CA ILE A 295 23.39 -5.70 -8.69
C ILE A 295 22.88 -4.56 -7.80
N LYS A 296 23.59 -3.44 -7.77
CA LYS A 296 23.07 -2.19 -7.20
C LYS A 296 21.86 -1.71 -8.04
N PRO A 297 20.65 -1.62 -7.46
CA PRO A 297 19.49 -1.08 -8.15
C PRO A 297 19.67 0.43 -8.42
N ALA A 298 18.96 0.94 -9.41
CA ALA A 298 18.78 2.38 -9.58
C ALA A 298 17.50 2.85 -8.87
N PRO A 299 17.42 4.12 -8.44
CA PRO A 299 16.17 4.69 -7.97
C PRO A 299 15.11 4.62 -9.06
N TYR A 300 13.83 4.70 -8.68
CA TYR A 300 12.75 4.77 -9.66
C TYR A 300 12.94 5.96 -10.63
N PRO A 301 12.47 5.87 -11.89
CA PRO A 301 12.61 6.96 -12.86
C PRO A 301 11.98 8.29 -12.41
N THR A 302 10.96 8.25 -11.55
CA THR A 302 10.35 9.44 -10.92
C THR A 302 11.31 10.19 -10.01
N ARG A 303 12.34 9.50 -9.51
CA ARG A 303 13.35 10.01 -8.55
C ARG A 303 12.76 10.48 -7.22
N GLU A 304 11.61 9.94 -6.84
CA GLU A 304 10.96 10.24 -5.56
C GLU A 304 11.51 9.36 -4.41
N GLU A 305 12.10 8.20 -4.72
CA GLU A 305 12.66 7.28 -3.73
C GLU A 305 14.15 6.98 -4.00
N PRO A 306 15.00 6.84 -2.96
CA PRO A 306 16.38 6.41 -3.09
C PRO A 306 16.51 5.04 -3.77
N ALA A 307 17.70 4.69 -4.26
CA ALA A 307 17.96 3.29 -4.60
C ALA A 307 17.73 2.42 -3.37
N HIS A 308 17.06 1.28 -3.52
CA HIS A 308 16.72 0.42 -2.38
C HIS A 308 16.53 -1.06 -2.76
N ILE A 309 16.76 -1.94 -1.78
CA ILE A 309 16.42 -3.36 -1.86
C ILE A 309 15.32 -3.65 -0.84
N HIS A 310 14.15 -4.04 -1.32
CA HIS A 310 13.03 -4.44 -0.45
C HIS A 310 13.31 -5.79 0.21
N MET A 311 12.87 -5.94 1.45
CA MET A 311 13.04 -7.17 2.21
C MET A 311 11.82 -7.48 3.07
N THR A 312 11.39 -8.75 3.06
CA THR A 312 10.40 -9.29 4.00
C THR A 312 10.98 -10.51 4.72
N LEU A 313 10.52 -10.74 5.94
CA LEU A 313 11.02 -11.78 6.84
C LEU A 313 9.89 -12.68 7.30
N LYS A 314 10.15 -13.99 7.36
CA LYS A 314 9.30 -14.99 8.03
C LYS A 314 10.16 -15.87 8.92
N ALA A 315 10.05 -15.67 10.23
CA ALA A 315 10.76 -16.47 11.24
C ALA A 315 9.89 -17.64 11.73
N PRO A 316 10.48 -18.73 12.27
CA PRO A 316 9.72 -19.82 12.87
C PRO A 316 8.77 -19.31 13.97
N GLY A 317 7.48 -19.64 13.85
CA GLY A 317 6.45 -19.19 14.80
C GLY A 317 5.95 -17.76 14.59
N TYR A 318 6.45 -17.02 13.59
CA TYR A 318 6.00 -15.68 13.26
C TYR A 318 5.38 -15.61 11.86
N PRO A 319 4.35 -14.77 11.64
CA PRO A 319 3.88 -14.46 10.30
C PRO A 319 4.96 -13.73 9.50
N GLU A 320 4.84 -13.72 8.18
CA GLU A 320 5.69 -12.90 7.34
C GLU A 320 5.40 -11.41 7.53
N TYR A 321 6.44 -10.57 7.53
CA TYR A 321 6.32 -9.12 7.71
C TYR A 321 7.40 -8.32 6.97
N TRP A 322 7.12 -7.03 6.78
CA TRP A 322 8.06 -6.07 6.20
C TRP A 322 9.12 -5.63 7.20
N ILE A 323 10.34 -5.49 6.72
CA ILE A 323 11.34 -4.65 7.35
C ILE A 323 11.64 -3.46 6.44
N GLN A 324 12.27 -2.41 6.98
CA GLN A 324 12.71 -1.27 6.17
C GLN A 324 13.55 -1.75 4.99
N SER A 325 13.41 -1.12 3.82
CA SER A 325 14.23 -1.46 2.65
C SER A 325 15.70 -1.10 2.91
N THR A 326 16.63 -1.89 2.36
CA THR A 326 18.05 -1.57 2.45
C THR A 326 18.34 -0.37 1.55
N LEU A 327 18.72 0.76 2.14
CA LEU A 327 19.13 1.97 1.45
C LEU A 327 20.66 2.04 1.32
N PHE A 328 21.14 2.86 0.38
CA PHE A 328 22.56 3.03 0.10
C PHE A 328 23.07 4.33 0.69
N LYS A 329 23.93 4.24 1.72
CA LYS A 329 24.54 5.44 2.33
C LYS A 329 25.18 6.32 1.26
N GLY A 330 24.86 7.62 1.31
CA GLY A 330 25.33 8.61 0.34
C GLY A 330 24.49 8.71 -0.95
N ASP A 331 23.38 7.98 -1.05
CA ASP A 331 22.39 8.24 -2.11
C ASP A 331 21.77 9.65 -1.91
N PRO A 332 21.74 10.49 -2.96
CA PRO A 332 21.31 11.89 -2.85
C PRO A 332 19.81 12.06 -2.60
N LEU A 333 19.00 11.02 -2.74
CA LEU A 333 17.56 11.05 -2.48
C LEU A 333 17.23 10.68 -1.03
N ILE A 334 18.20 10.23 -0.22
CA ILE A 334 17.96 9.93 1.19
C ILE A 334 17.69 11.25 1.92
N SER A 335 16.53 11.35 2.56
CA SER A 335 16.13 12.51 3.34
C SER A 335 16.53 12.35 4.82
N PRO A 336 16.54 13.43 5.62
CA PRO A 336 16.70 13.33 7.06
C PRO A 336 15.64 12.44 7.75
N GLU A 337 14.45 12.29 7.16
CA GLU A 337 13.40 11.42 7.72
C GLU A 337 13.71 9.93 7.54
N ASP A 338 14.57 9.57 6.59
CA ASP A 338 15.03 8.18 6.40
C ASP A 338 16.05 7.76 7.47
N TYR A 339 16.70 8.72 8.14
CA TYR A 339 17.58 8.43 9.26
C TYR A 339 16.73 8.31 10.55
N ASP A 340 16.29 7.09 10.86
CA ASP A 340 15.62 6.84 12.13
C ASP A 340 16.63 6.90 13.29
N ILE A 341 16.35 7.78 14.25
CA ILE A 341 17.23 8.14 15.37
C ILE A 341 17.27 7.10 16.49
N LEU A 342 16.55 5.97 16.35
CA LEU A 342 16.39 4.93 17.40
C LEU A 342 16.70 3.49 16.93
N GLU A 343 17.39 3.30 15.80
CA GLU A 343 17.45 2.01 15.09
C GLU A 343 18.06 0.82 15.87
N THR A 344 17.20 -0.13 16.23
CA THR A 344 17.55 -1.53 16.49
C THR A 344 17.85 -2.32 15.20
N ASN A 345 17.51 -1.77 14.02
CA ASN A 345 17.66 -2.40 12.71
C ASN A 345 18.21 -1.43 11.66
N PRO A 346 19.54 -1.22 11.58
CA PRO A 346 20.13 -0.33 10.60
C PRO A 346 19.73 -0.71 9.16
N HIS A 347 19.15 0.24 8.43
CA HIS A 347 18.70 0.01 7.05
C HIS A 347 19.41 0.88 6.00
N ILE A 348 20.10 1.94 6.41
CA ILE A 348 21.01 2.71 5.54
C ILE A 348 22.41 2.09 5.62
N ILE A 349 22.79 1.37 4.57
CA ILE A 349 24.01 0.56 4.57
C ILE A 349 25.12 1.22 3.76
N GLU A 350 26.31 1.25 4.35
CA GLU A 350 27.54 1.61 3.65
C GLU A 350 28.04 0.43 2.82
N PHE A 351 28.09 0.61 1.50
CA PHE A 351 28.62 -0.38 0.58
C PHE A 351 30.03 0.00 0.15
N THR A 352 31.00 -0.87 0.41
CA THR A 352 32.39 -0.66 0.00
C THR A 352 32.68 -1.46 -1.26
N LYS A 353 33.34 -0.84 -2.25
CA LYS A 353 33.77 -1.53 -3.46
C LYS A 353 35.06 -2.30 -3.20
N GLY A 354 35.02 -3.62 -3.37
CA GLY A 354 36.21 -4.47 -3.31
C GLY A 354 37.12 -4.30 -4.54
N GLU A 355 38.33 -4.84 -4.47
CA GLU A 355 39.29 -4.85 -5.60
C GLU A 355 38.76 -5.60 -6.82
N ASP A 356 37.91 -6.60 -6.59
CA ASP A 356 37.17 -7.33 -7.62
C ASP A 356 36.01 -6.54 -8.25
N GLY A 357 35.82 -5.29 -7.82
CA GLY A 357 34.79 -4.38 -8.32
C GLY A 357 33.40 -4.61 -7.74
N ILE A 358 33.22 -5.57 -6.82
CA ILE A 358 31.94 -5.91 -6.20
C ILE A 358 31.68 -5.02 -4.99
N LEU A 359 30.49 -4.41 -4.93
CA LEU A 359 30.03 -3.67 -3.75
C LEU A 359 29.65 -4.63 -2.64
N ARG A 360 30.13 -4.41 -1.41
CA ARG A 360 29.82 -5.26 -0.26
C ARG A 360 29.26 -4.43 0.89
N GLY A 361 28.10 -4.84 1.39
CA GLY A 361 27.42 -4.22 2.52
C GLY A 361 26.99 -5.27 3.54
N LYS A 362 27.01 -4.88 4.82
CA LYS A 362 26.56 -5.71 5.94
C LYS A 362 25.30 -5.09 6.56
N ARG A 363 24.24 -5.88 6.71
CA ARG A 363 22.99 -5.50 7.36
C ARG A 363 22.58 -6.56 8.36
N ASP A 364 22.82 -6.31 9.63
CA ASP A 364 22.32 -7.17 10.69
C ASP A 364 20.85 -6.85 10.98
N ILE A 365 20.05 -7.87 11.30
CA ILE A 365 18.61 -7.73 11.50
C ILE A 365 18.22 -8.35 12.85
N ILE A 366 17.53 -7.62 13.70
CA ILE A 366 16.86 -8.09 14.91
C ILE A 366 15.41 -8.35 14.55
N ILE A 367 14.92 -9.57 14.79
CA ILE A 367 13.50 -9.89 14.64
C ILE A 367 12.71 -9.02 15.61
N SER A 368 11.74 -8.29 15.08
CA SER A 368 10.82 -7.50 15.89
C SER A 368 9.41 -7.68 15.35
N GLN A 369 8.51 -8.23 16.16
CA GLN A 369 7.07 -8.16 15.91
C GLN A 369 6.41 -7.32 17.02
N PRO A 370 5.31 -6.59 16.73
CA PRO A 370 4.53 -5.96 17.77
C PRO A 370 3.97 -7.06 18.67
N LYS A 371 4.15 -6.93 19.99
CA LYS A 371 3.42 -7.77 20.94
C LYS A 371 1.93 -7.72 20.59
N SER A 372 1.35 -8.92 20.47
CA SER A 372 -0.05 -9.23 20.16
C SER A 372 -1.06 -8.25 20.74
#